data_AF-A0A956EN12-F1
#
_entry.id   AF-A0A956EN12-F1
#
_cell.length_a   1.000
_cell.length_b   1.000
_cell.length_c   1.000
_cell.angle_alpha   90.00
_cell.angle_beta   90.00
_cell.angle_gamma   90.00
#
_symmetry.space_group_name_H-M   'P 1'
#
loop_
_entity.id
_entity.type
_entity.pdbx_description
1 polymer ?
#
loop_
_entity_poly.entity_id
_entity_poly.type
_entity_poly.pdbx_seq_one_letter_code
_entity_poly.pdbx_strand_id
1 'polypeptide(L)'
;MSRPRWPARLAAGALLLGCALAMGGEGEAAAGESSAQRLYRKGVHCMEEIERSACAIEHFEALLAEDTRERALINDAILRLVKLYRKEGRDEELRAVLRRFWEAGGRRQRTGHLPYSARFLPADLDMIGHVDIQAALAAPLTRRLPPELPEIMTTCDEIRREALGDGLLVRRAQRRAARDGTTTAEALKAIEAEEAARRERYRERSAQREAKSGRPQRAPVFAESLCAAALALGMDSTATWTRAAFAAAHADPRRSAAIVMIPGLAARLRDGVEAGRLRAIDARRYAIVGHTYEGGEVELGSFDLDELTLAPAALMPELVAAIDGGKPTINKEVQKLIAQSPKDVAFIAATTGAALRELGLGEAKGSRRRILEALLPRPEGLQIAGAARQPHRYITRLPSSNPVIVHMLVAPSKNKLAAEE
;
A
#
# COMPACT_ATOMS: atom_id res chain seq x y z
N MET A 1 13.65 -49.92 27.69
CA MET A 1 12.91 -50.88 28.56
C MET A 1 11.79 -50.09 29.20
N SER A 2 10.51 -50.42 29.22
CA SER A 2 9.69 -51.52 28.70
C SER A 2 8.27 -51.15 29.13
N ARG A 3 7.31 -51.07 28.21
CA ARG A 3 5.88 -51.18 28.55
C ARG A 3 5.63 -52.60 29.08
N PRO A 4 4.61 -52.78 29.93
CA PRO A 4 3.37 -53.43 29.47
C PRO A 4 2.11 -52.68 29.99
N ARG A 5 0.99 -52.54 29.26
CA ARG A 5 -0.03 -53.56 28.88
C ARG A 5 -0.70 -54.15 30.14
N TRP A 6 -2.03 -54.25 30.35
CA TRP A 6 -3.20 -54.47 29.47
C TRP A 6 -4.52 -54.46 30.32
N PRO A 7 -5.72 -54.89 29.86
CA PRO A 7 -6.97 -54.09 29.86
C PRO A 7 -8.22 -54.76 30.49
N ALA A 8 -9.37 -54.09 30.42
CA ALA A 8 -10.72 -54.70 30.41
C ALA A 8 -11.72 -53.59 29.98
N ARG A 9 -12.80 -53.72 29.19
CA ARG A 9 -13.52 -54.75 28.39
C ARG A 9 -15.03 -54.44 28.61
N LEU A 10 -15.81 -54.52 27.52
CA LEU A 10 -17.28 -54.76 27.42
C LEU A 10 -18.18 -53.51 27.55
N ALA A 11 -19.30 -53.35 26.83
CA ALA A 11 -20.11 -54.30 26.06
C ALA A 11 -20.87 -53.62 24.90
N ALA A 12 -21.26 -54.45 23.93
CA ALA A 12 -22.15 -54.17 22.82
C ALA A 12 -23.64 -54.20 23.22
N GLY A 13 -24.49 -53.58 22.39
CA GLY A 13 -25.94 -53.77 22.40
C GLY A 13 -26.60 -53.13 21.19
N ALA A 14 -27.15 -53.94 20.30
CA ALA A 14 -27.81 -53.56 19.06
C ALA A 14 -29.33 -53.80 19.13
N LEU A 15 -30.05 -53.18 18.17
CA LEU A 15 -31.46 -53.33 17.77
C LEU A 15 -32.55 -52.67 18.63
N LEU A 16 -33.28 -51.71 18.03
CA LEU A 16 -34.59 -51.99 17.42
C LEU A 16 -35.06 -50.84 16.51
N LEU A 17 -35.46 -51.21 15.29
CA LEU A 17 -36.18 -50.42 14.30
C LEU A 17 -37.63 -50.20 14.78
N GLY A 18 -38.16 -48.97 14.64
CA GLY A 18 -39.58 -48.64 14.80
C GLY A 18 -39.94 -47.43 13.93
N CYS A 19 -40.79 -47.67 12.94
CA CYS A 19 -41.14 -46.78 11.83
C CYS A 19 -41.83 -45.44 12.21
N ALA A 20 -41.61 -44.49 11.30
CA ALA A 20 -42.57 -43.57 10.71
C ALA A 20 -42.73 -42.15 11.29
N LEU A 21 -42.28 -41.20 10.44
CA LEU A 21 -42.98 -39.98 10.04
C LEU A 21 -43.09 -38.84 11.07
N ALA A 22 -42.10 -37.95 11.06
CA ALA A 22 -42.32 -36.51 11.15
C ALA A 22 -41.10 -35.72 10.66
N MET A 23 -41.24 -35.13 9.47
CA MET A 23 -40.84 -33.75 9.12
C MET A 23 -39.39 -33.29 9.34
N GLY A 24 -38.74 -32.91 8.24
CA GLY A 24 -37.67 -31.91 8.22
C GLY A 24 -36.30 -32.48 7.87
N GLY A 25 -36.01 -32.57 6.56
CA GLY A 25 -34.66 -32.84 6.08
C GLY A 25 -33.72 -31.70 6.46
N GLU A 26 -33.03 -31.85 7.60
CA GLU A 26 -31.79 -31.15 7.86
C GLU A 26 -30.71 -31.80 6.98
N GLY A 27 -30.41 -31.15 5.86
CA GLY A 27 -29.23 -31.49 5.07
C GLY A 27 -28.00 -31.41 5.98
N GLU A 28 -27.24 -32.51 6.04
CA GLU A 28 -25.97 -32.65 6.73
C GLU A 28 -25.12 -31.38 6.56
N ALA A 29 -24.78 -30.73 7.67
CA ALA A 29 -23.77 -29.70 7.68
C ALA A 29 -22.43 -30.32 7.25
N ALA A 30 -21.98 -30.02 6.03
CA ALA A 30 -20.65 -30.37 5.57
C ALA A 30 -19.62 -29.78 6.53
N ALA A 31 -18.81 -30.64 7.16
CA ALA A 31 -17.75 -30.23 8.06
C ALA A 31 -16.79 -29.25 7.36
N GLY A 32 -16.72 -28.01 7.86
CA GLY A 32 -15.86 -26.95 7.32
C GLY A 32 -16.60 -25.73 6.74
N GLU A 33 -17.93 -25.73 6.70
CA GLU A 33 -18.71 -24.59 6.19
C GLU A 33 -18.71 -23.37 7.14
N SER A 34 -18.37 -22.19 6.61
CA SER A 34 -18.39 -20.93 7.37
C SER A 34 -19.82 -20.47 7.68
N SER A 35 -20.00 -19.57 8.67
CA SER A 35 -21.33 -18.99 8.97
C SER A 35 -21.92 -18.28 7.74
N ALA A 36 -21.08 -17.56 7.00
CA ALA A 36 -21.47 -16.86 5.78
C ALA A 36 -21.90 -17.81 4.66
N GLN A 37 -21.18 -18.92 4.46
CA GLN A 37 -21.54 -19.94 3.46
C GLN A 37 -22.87 -20.60 3.77
N ARG A 38 -23.11 -20.92 5.05
CA ARG A 38 -24.37 -21.50 5.51
C ARG A 38 -25.55 -20.56 5.30
N LEU A 39 -25.41 -19.28 5.67
CA LEU A 39 -26.46 -18.28 5.46
C LEU A 39 -26.74 -18.06 3.97
N TYR A 40 -25.68 -17.98 3.15
CA TYR A 40 -25.81 -17.89 1.70
C TYR A 40 -26.53 -19.11 1.10
N ARG A 41 -26.11 -20.33 1.46
CA ARG A 41 -26.73 -21.58 1.00
C ARG A 41 -28.21 -21.64 1.37
N LYS A 42 -28.56 -21.31 2.62
CA LYS A 42 -29.97 -21.27 3.07
C LYS A 42 -30.78 -20.22 2.32
N GLY A 43 -30.21 -19.04 2.07
CA GLY A 43 -30.86 -18.00 1.26
C GLY A 43 -31.12 -18.44 -0.18
N VAL A 44 -30.14 -19.10 -0.81
CA VAL A 44 -30.29 -19.66 -2.16
C VAL A 44 -31.32 -20.77 -2.20
N HIS A 45 -31.27 -21.73 -1.27
CA HIS A 45 -32.26 -22.80 -1.13
C HIS A 45 -33.69 -22.23 -0.98
N CYS A 46 -33.85 -21.23 -0.10
CA CYS A 46 -35.14 -20.55 0.08
C CYS A 46 -35.63 -19.84 -1.19
N MET A 47 -34.73 -19.30 -2.01
CA MET A 47 -35.07 -18.57 -3.22
C MET A 47 -35.33 -19.47 -4.42
N GLU A 48 -34.53 -20.54 -4.60
CA GLU A 48 -34.48 -21.33 -5.83
C GLU A 48 -35.17 -22.69 -5.71
N GLU A 49 -35.20 -23.31 -4.53
CA GLU A 49 -35.78 -24.65 -4.37
C GLU A 49 -37.20 -24.60 -3.81
N ILE A 50 -37.42 -23.81 -2.75
CA ILE A 50 -38.74 -23.71 -2.11
C ILE A 50 -39.48 -22.41 -2.43
N GLU A 51 -38.85 -21.52 -3.21
CA GLU A 51 -39.41 -20.27 -3.73
C GLU A 51 -40.07 -19.34 -2.68
N ARG A 52 -39.59 -19.37 -1.43
CA ARG A 52 -40.07 -18.55 -0.33
C ARG A 52 -39.25 -17.27 -0.20
N SER A 53 -39.71 -16.20 -0.87
CA SER A 53 -39.04 -14.89 -0.87
C SER A 53 -38.71 -14.35 0.53
N ALA A 54 -39.65 -14.41 1.48
CA ALA A 54 -39.43 -13.93 2.85
C ALA A 54 -38.29 -14.68 3.57
N CYS A 55 -38.18 -16.00 3.40
CA CYS A 55 -37.07 -16.78 3.96
C CYS A 55 -35.73 -16.40 3.31
N ALA A 56 -35.72 -16.24 1.99
CA ALA A 56 -34.52 -15.85 1.27
C ALA A 56 -34.03 -14.47 1.70
N ILE A 57 -34.95 -13.51 1.87
CA ILE A 57 -34.64 -12.16 2.37
C ILE A 57 -34.01 -12.22 3.75
N GLU A 58 -34.61 -12.94 4.70
CA GLU A 58 -34.10 -13.06 6.08
C GLU A 58 -32.65 -13.57 6.10
N HIS A 59 -32.36 -14.63 5.34
CA HIS A 59 -31.02 -15.22 5.30
C HIS A 59 -29.99 -14.35 4.57
N PHE A 60 -30.38 -13.66 3.50
CA PHE A 60 -29.47 -12.72 2.83
C PHE A 60 -29.24 -11.45 3.67
N GLU A 61 -30.24 -10.92 4.36
CA GLU A 61 -30.06 -9.80 5.29
C GLU A 61 -29.13 -10.17 6.45
N ALA A 62 -29.31 -11.36 7.03
CA ALA A 62 -28.42 -11.90 8.06
C ALA A 62 -26.98 -12.07 7.54
N LEU A 63 -26.81 -12.60 6.32
CA LEU A 63 -25.49 -12.68 5.68
C LEU A 63 -24.85 -11.30 5.49
N LEU A 64 -25.64 -10.28 5.14
CA LEU A 64 -25.18 -8.91 5.01
C LEU A 64 -24.81 -8.28 6.38
N ALA A 65 -25.30 -8.80 7.50
CA ALA A 65 -24.95 -8.34 8.84
C ALA A 65 -23.67 -9.00 9.38
N GLU A 66 -23.23 -10.12 8.79
CA GLU A 66 -22.02 -10.83 9.19
C GLU A 66 -20.73 -10.08 8.81
N ASP A 67 -19.74 -10.10 9.69
CA ASP A 67 -18.38 -9.62 9.40
C ASP A 67 -17.57 -10.70 8.66
N THR A 68 -17.84 -10.85 7.36
CA THR A 68 -17.23 -11.88 6.50
C THR A 68 -16.39 -11.31 5.36
N ARG A 69 -15.32 -12.04 5.01
CA ARG A 69 -14.42 -11.72 3.89
C ARG A 69 -14.86 -12.34 2.57
N GLU A 70 -15.93 -13.15 2.57
CA GLU A 70 -16.46 -13.85 1.40
C GLU A 70 -17.27 -12.94 0.46
N ARG A 71 -16.57 -11.98 -0.17
CA ARG A 71 -17.15 -10.92 -1.00
C ARG A 71 -18.03 -11.42 -2.14
N ALA A 72 -17.68 -12.57 -2.73
CA ALA A 72 -18.47 -13.16 -3.79
C ALA A 72 -19.89 -13.47 -3.31
N LEU A 73 -20.03 -14.03 -2.10
CA LEU A 73 -21.31 -14.36 -1.49
C LEU A 73 -22.11 -13.11 -1.13
N ILE A 74 -21.44 -12.09 -0.57
CA ILE A 74 -22.10 -10.82 -0.20
C ILE A 74 -22.61 -10.09 -1.44
N ASN A 75 -21.81 -10.01 -2.50
CA ASN A 75 -22.20 -9.33 -3.74
C ASN A 75 -23.36 -10.05 -4.43
N ASP A 76 -23.31 -11.39 -4.51
CA ASP A 76 -24.39 -12.16 -5.10
C ASP A 76 -25.68 -12.06 -4.27
N ALA A 77 -25.59 -12.17 -2.94
CA ALA A 77 -26.71 -11.96 -2.04
C ALA A 77 -27.36 -10.57 -2.19
N ILE A 78 -26.55 -9.51 -2.38
CA ILE A 78 -27.06 -8.17 -2.66
C ILE A 78 -27.86 -8.13 -3.96
N LEU A 79 -27.37 -8.74 -5.04
CA LEU A 79 -28.08 -8.79 -6.32
C LEU A 79 -29.39 -9.59 -6.22
N ARG A 80 -29.39 -10.66 -5.42
CA ARG A 80 -30.59 -11.45 -5.13
C ARG A 80 -31.61 -10.66 -4.31
N LEU A 81 -31.17 -9.93 -3.28
CA LEU A 81 -32.03 -9.02 -2.51
C LEU A 81 -32.65 -7.94 -3.38
N VAL A 82 -31.90 -7.35 -4.32
CA VAL A 82 -32.44 -6.39 -5.30
C VAL A 82 -33.60 -7.01 -6.10
N LYS A 83 -33.44 -8.26 -6.57
CA LYS A 83 -34.50 -8.98 -7.29
C LYS A 83 -35.71 -9.26 -6.39
N LEU A 84 -35.48 -9.69 -5.15
CA LEU A 84 -36.52 -10.05 -4.19
C LEU A 84 -37.33 -8.84 -3.74
N TYR A 85 -36.69 -7.74 -3.33
CA TYR A 85 -37.40 -6.52 -2.92
C TYR A 85 -38.19 -5.89 -4.07
N ARG A 86 -37.66 -5.94 -5.30
CA ARG A 86 -38.39 -5.48 -6.48
C ARG A 86 -39.64 -6.33 -6.74
N LYS A 87 -39.57 -7.64 -6.50
CA LYS A 87 -40.73 -8.56 -6.64
C LYS A 87 -41.79 -8.29 -5.56
N GLU A 88 -41.37 -7.93 -4.35
CA GLU A 88 -42.26 -7.68 -3.20
C GLU A 88 -42.74 -6.23 -3.06
N GLY A 89 -42.29 -5.31 -3.91
CA GLY A 89 -42.65 -3.88 -3.81
C GLY A 89 -42.04 -3.16 -2.61
N ARG A 90 -40.91 -3.67 -2.09
CA ARG A 90 -40.17 -3.12 -0.94
C ARG A 90 -39.18 -2.05 -1.39
N ASP A 91 -39.71 -0.93 -1.88
CA ASP A 91 -38.93 0.10 -2.58
C ASP A 91 -37.90 0.82 -1.69
N GLU A 92 -38.17 0.99 -0.40
CA GLU A 92 -37.23 1.65 0.52
C GLU A 92 -36.04 0.74 0.86
N GLU A 93 -36.29 -0.55 1.09
CA GLU A 93 -35.25 -1.55 1.33
C GLU A 93 -34.44 -1.83 0.08
N LEU A 94 -35.09 -1.83 -1.09
CA LEU A 94 -34.43 -1.84 -2.39
C LEU A 94 -33.47 -0.65 -2.53
N ARG A 95 -33.89 0.57 -2.21
CA ARG A 95 -33.02 1.76 -2.22
C ARG A 95 -31.87 1.63 -1.22
N ALA A 96 -32.12 1.09 -0.03
CA ALA A 96 -31.08 0.89 1.00
C ALA A 96 -30.03 -0.12 0.55
N VAL A 97 -30.44 -1.25 -0.03
CA VAL A 97 -29.51 -2.27 -0.56
C VAL A 97 -28.81 -1.80 -1.82
N LEU A 98 -29.48 -1.07 -2.72
CA LEU A 98 -28.81 -0.43 -3.86
C LEU A 98 -27.79 0.60 -3.39
N ARG A 99 -28.11 1.44 -2.39
CA ARG A 99 -27.13 2.35 -1.80
C ARG A 99 -25.95 1.57 -1.22
N ARG A 100 -26.20 0.48 -0.49
CA ARG A 100 -25.13 -0.37 0.05
C ARG A 100 -24.31 -1.05 -1.04
N PHE A 101 -24.91 -1.46 -2.16
CA PHE A 101 -24.23 -1.96 -3.35
C PHE A 101 -23.37 -0.87 -4.01
N TRP A 102 -23.92 0.33 -4.18
CA TRP A 102 -23.22 1.51 -4.69
C TRP A 102 -22.19 2.06 -3.71
N GLU A 103 -22.30 1.79 -2.42
CA GLU A 103 -21.29 2.14 -1.43
C GLU A 103 -20.21 1.05 -1.37
N ALA A 104 -20.58 -0.22 -1.40
CA ALA A 104 -19.63 -1.32 -1.53
C ALA A 104 -18.87 -1.28 -2.87
N GLY A 105 -19.53 -0.83 -3.94
CA GLY A 105 -18.99 -0.70 -5.28
C GLY A 105 -18.44 0.69 -5.63
N GLY A 106 -18.90 1.76 -4.96
CA GLY A 106 -18.57 3.17 -5.23
C GLY A 106 -17.85 3.89 -4.09
N ARG A 107 -18.02 3.50 -2.81
CA ARG A 107 -17.07 3.91 -1.74
C ARG A 107 -15.76 3.14 -1.85
N ARG A 108 -15.74 1.92 -2.39
CA ARG A 108 -14.51 1.16 -2.70
C ARG A 108 -14.01 1.35 -4.15
N GLN A 109 -14.55 2.31 -4.88
CA GLN A 109 -13.88 2.78 -6.09
C GLN A 109 -12.63 3.54 -5.67
N ARG A 110 -11.51 2.81 -5.76
CA ARG A 110 -10.16 3.31 -6.05
C ARG A 110 -10.23 4.73 -6.58
N THR A 111 -9.59 5.68 -5.92
CA THR A 111 -9.29 7.00 -6.51
C THR A 111 -8.24 6.82 -7.61
N GLY A 112 -8.54 6.04 -8.66
CA GLY A 112 -7.70 5.65 -9.80
C GLY A 112 -6.41 4.89 -9.43
N HIS A 113 -5.62 5.54 -8.58
CA HIS A 113 -4.20 5.40 -8.29
C HIS A 113 -3.95 4.92 -6.88
N LEU A 114 -4.50 5.64 -5.89
CA LEU A 114 -4.14 5.43 -4.50
C LEU A 114 -4.92 4.28 -3.84
N PRO A 115 -4.32 3.61 -2.84
CA PRO A 115 -5.05 2.78 -1.87
C PRO A 115 -6.19 3.55 -1.21
N TYR A 116 -7.20 2.83 -0.72
CA TYR A 116 -8.44 3.40 -0.18
C TYR A 116 -8.19 4.36 0.97
N SER A 117 -7.37 3.98 1.96
CA SER A 117 -7.16 4.83 3.15
C SER A 117 -6.41 6.11 2.86
N ALA A 118 -5.79 6.26 1.68
CA ALA A 118 -5.04 7.46 1.32
C ALA A 118 -5.93 8.72 1.27
N ARG A 119 -7.24 8.58 1.04
CA ARG A 119 -8.19 9.70 1.08
C ARG A 119 -8.41 10.28 2.49
N PHE A 120 -8.00 9.55 3.53
CA PHE A 120 -8.13 9.94 4.93
C PHE A 120 -6.78 10.40 5.54
N LEU A 121 -5.74 10.56 4.71
CA LEU A 121 -4.48 11.16 5.15
C LEU A 121 -4.76 12.58 5.68
N PRO A 122 -4.12 12.98 6.79
CA PRO A 122 -4.22 14.35 7.31
C PRO A 122 -3.89 15.42 6.26
N ALA A 123 -4.56 16.57 6.36
CA ALA A 123 -4.46 17.64 5.38
C ALA A 123 -3.08 18.32 5.33
N ASP A 124 -2.28 18.17 6.39
CA ASP A 124 -0.90 18.65 6.48
C ASP A 124 0.11 17.75 5.74
N LEU A 125 -0.28 16.51 5.40
CA LEU A 125 0.52 15.64 4.54
C LEU A 125 0.40 16.10 3.09
N ASP A 126 1.31 17.00 2.71
CA ASP A 126 1.22 17.78 1.48
C ASP A 126 2.25 17.37 0.41
N MET A 127 2.98 16.29 0.68
CA MET A 127 3.76 15.51 -0.27
C MET A 127 3.21 14.08 -0.31
N ILE A 128 2.86 13.59 -1.50
CA ILE A 128 2.43 12.19 -1.71
C ILE A 128 3.20 11.56 -2.87
N GLY A 129 3.78 10.40 -2.62
CA GLY A 129 4.25 9.46 -3.62
C GLY A 129 3.30 8.28 -3.74
N HIS A 130 3.20 7.69 -4.94
CA HIS A 130 2.52 6.43 -5.19
C HIS A 130 3.33 5.61 -6.20
N VAL A 131 3.37 4.30 -5.99
CA VAL A 131 3.96 3.34 -6.91
C VAL A 131 3.07 2.10 -7.02
N ASP A 132 2.78 1.70 -8.26
CA ASP A 132 2.31 0.35 -8.57
C ASP A 132 3.54 -0.53 -8.73
N ILE A 133 3.87 -1.28 -7.68
CA ILE A 133 5.13 -2.01 -7.53
C ILE A 133 5.21 -3.08 -8.62
N GLN A 134 4.11 -3.79 -8.89
CA GLN A 134 4.09 -4.84 -9.91
C GLN A 134 4.25 -4.24 -11.31
N ALA A 135 3.56 -3.13 -11.61
CA ALA A 135 3.72 -2.45 -12.90
C ALA A 135 5.13 -1.90 -13.09
N ALA A 136 5.76 -1.39 -12.01
CA ALA A 136 7.14 -0.91 -12.03
C ALA A 136 8.13 -2.07 -12.26
N LEU A 137 7.98 -3.19 -11.55
CA LEU A 137 8.85 -4.36 -11.71
C LEU A 137 8.69 -5.02 -13.08
N ALA A 138 7.47 -5.03 -13.64
CA ALA A 138 7.19 -5.56 -14.97
C ALA A 138 7.58 -4.61 -16.12
N ALA A 139 7.94 -3.36 -15.82
CA ALA A 139 8.21 -2.36 -16.84
C ALA A 139 9.42 -2.75 -17.71
N PRO A 140 9.37 -2.51 -19.03
CA PRO A 140 10.51 -2.68 -19.93
C PRO A 140 11.80 -1.97 -19.48
N LEU A 141 11.70 -0.81 -18.84
CA LEU A 141 12.85 -0.12 -18.25
C LEU A 141 13.56 -0.99 -17.20
N THR A 142 12.80 -1.70 -16.36
CA THR A 142 13.33 -2.58 -15.33
C THR A 142 14.13 -3.73 -15.95
N ARG A 143 13.74 -4.20 -17.14
CA ARG A 143 14.53 -5.19 -17.91
C ARG A 143 15.85 -4.65 -18.47
N ARG A 144 16.03 -3.33 -18.53
CA ARG A 144 17.29 -2.67 -18.94
C ARG A 144 18.22 -2.41 -17.76
N LEU A 145 17.71 -2.51 -16.53
CA LEU A 145 18.51 -2.37 -15.32
C LEU A 145 19.34 -3.64 -15.09
N PRO A 146 20.45 -3.56 -14.32
CA PRO A 146 21.13 -4.76 -13.85
C PRO A 146 20.13 -5.72 -13.16
N PRO A 147 20.21 -7.03 -13.41
CA PRO A 147 19.20 -7.99 -12.95
C PRO A 147 19.03 -8.04 -11.42
N GLU A 148 20.04 -7.61 -10.66
CA GLU A 148 20.01 -7.57 -9.20
C GLU A 148 19.33 -6.31 -8.64
N LEU A 149 19.26 -5.23 -9.43
CA LEU A 149 18.78 -3.94 -8.93
C LEU A 149 17.32 -4.01 -8.44
N PRO A 150 16.38 -4.68 -9.13
CA PRO A 150 15.02 -4.85 -8.61
C PRO A 150 14.98 -5.61 -7.28
N GLU A 151 15.84 -6.60 -7.10
CA GLU A 151 15.93 -7.39 -5.86
C GLU A 151 16.52 -6.55 -4.72
N ILE A 152 17.59 -5.77 -4.98
CA ILE A 152 18.18 -4.83 -4.01
C ILE A 152 17.16 -3.82 -3.51
N MET A 153 16.32 -3.30 -4.40
CA MET A 153 15.30 -2.30 -4.06
C MET A 153 14.15 -2.87 -3.22
N THR A 154 13.90 -4.18 -3.29
CA THR A 154 12.71 -4.80 -2.69
C THR A 154 13.03 -5.70 -1.51
N THR A 155 14.21 -6.29 -1.46
CA THR A 155 14.66 -7.14 -0.35
C THR A 155 14.73 -6.36 0.95
N CYS A 156 14.30 -7.00 2.03
CA CYS A 156 14.37 -6.55 3.41
C CYS A 156 15.44 -7.31 4.21
N ASP A 157 16.08 -8.32 3.61
CA ASP A 157 17.22 -9.04 4.18
C ASP A 157 18.51 -8.25 3.92
N GLU A 158 19.13 -7.77 5.00
CA GLU A 158 20.34 -6.95 4.93
C GLU A 158 21.55 -7.73 4.39
N ILE A 159 21.69 -9.00 4.78
CA ILE A 159 22.79 -9.87 4.31
C ILE A 159 22.64 -10.11 2.82
N ARG A 160 21.41 -10.40 2.37
CA ARG A 160 21.11 -10.56 0.95
C ARG A 160 21.36 -9.27 0.17
N ARG A 161 20.94 -8.12 0.71
CA ARG A 161 21.15 -6.81 0.09
C ARG A 161 22.63 -6.49 -0.08
N GLU A 162 23.44 -6.76 0.94
CA GLU A 162 24.90 -6.57 0.92
C GLU A 162 25.54 -7.46 -0.16
N ALA A 163 25.22 -8.75 -0.18
CA ALA A 163 25.74 -9.68 -1.18
C ALA A 163 25.40 -9.27 -2.64
N LEU A 164 24.18 -8.78 -2.88
CA LEU A 164 23.79 -8.25 -4.19
C LEU A 164 24.54 -6.96 -4.54
N GLY A 165 24.77 -6.09 -3.54
CA GLY A 165 25.56 -4.87 -3.67
C GLY A 165 27.01 -5.14 -4.07
N ASP A 166 27.65 -6.09 -3.41
CA ASP A 166 29.02 -6.52 -3.71
C ASP A 166 29.14 -7.06 -5.14
N GLY A 167 28.18 -7.88 -5.57
CA GLY A 167 28.11 -8.37 -6.95
C GLY A 167 28.02 -7.24 -7.99
N LEU A 168 27.23 -6.20 -7.70
CA LEU A 168 27.15 -5.01 -8.57
C LEU A 168 28.46 -4.21 -8.58
N LEU A 169 29.09 -4.05 -7.41
CA LEU A 169 30.35 -3.34 -7.28
C LEU A 169 31.46 -4.02 -8.10
N VAL A 170 31.58 -5.35 -8.02
CA VAL A 170 32.54 -6.13 -8.79
C VAL A 170 32.32 -5.96 -10.30
N ARG A 171 31.07 -6.04 -10.79
CA ARG A 171 30.79 -5.82 -12.22
C ARG A 171 31.06 -4.39 -12.68
N ARG A 172 30.82 -3.40 -11.82
CA ARG A 172 31.16 -2.01 -12.10
C ARG A 172 32.68 -1.84 -12.18
N ALA A 173 33.44 -2.48 -11.29
CA ALA A 173 34.89 -2.50 -11.32
C ALA A 173 35.43 -3.20 -12.57
N GLN A 174 34.88 -4.35 -12.98
CA GLN A 174 35.28 -5.05 -14.21
C GLN A 174 35.07 -4.18 -15.46
N ARG A 175 33.92 -3.51 -15.58
CA ARG A 175 33.63 -2.61 -16.71
C ARG A 175 34.58 -1.42 -16.74
N ARG A 176 34.89 -0.85 -15.56
CA ARG A 176 35.85 0.26 -15.43
C ARG A 176 37.26 -0.19 -15.78
N ALA A 177 37.70 -1.33 -15.27
CA ALA A 177 38.98 -1.95 -15.56
C ALA A 177 39.17 -2.17 -17.07
N ALA A 178 38.16 -2.74 -17.74
CA ALA A 178 38.18 -2.95 -19.19
C ALA A 178 38.25 -1.64 -19.99
N ARG A 179 37.54 -0.58 -19.55
CA ARG A 179 37.55 0.73 -20.20
C ARG A 179 38.86 1.49 -19.98
N ASP A 180 39.40 1.42 -18.77
CA ASP A 180 40.54 2.23 -18.33
C ASP A 180 41.87 1.47 -18.52
N GLY A 181 41.85 0.22 -18.99
CA GLY A 181 43.03 -0.62 -19.19
C GLY A 181 43.74 -1.01 -17.89
N THR A 182 43.00 -1.09 -16.78
CA THR A 182 43.52 -1.38 -15.43
C THR A 182 43.05 -2.75 -14.94
N THR A 183 43.57 -3.22 -13.81
CA THR A 183 43.07 -4.43 -13.16
C THR A 183 41.74 -4.19 -12.44
N THR A 184 40.92 -5.22 -12.28
CA THR A 184 39.66 -5.13 -11.52
C THR A 184 39.89 -4.65 -10.07
N ALA A 185 41.00 -5.07 -9.45
CA ALA A 185 41.35 -4.66 -8.08
C ALA A 185 41.65 -3.16 -7.97
N GLU A 186 42.39 -2.60 -8.94
CA GLU A 186 42.66 -1.16 -9.01
C GLU A 186 41.37 -0.36 -9.26
N ALA A 187 40.52 -0.84 -10.16
CA ALA A 187 39.22 -0.22 -10.43
C ALA A 187 38.29 -0.25 -9.21
N LEU A 188 38.30 -1.34 -8.43
CA LEU A 188 37.52 -1.47 -7.19
C LEU A 188 37.95 -0.42 -6.17
N LYS A 189 39.27 -0.34 -5.90
CA LYS A 189 39.86 0.64 -4.97
C LYS A 189 39.54 2.09 -5.38
N ALA A 190 39.58 2.38 -6.68
CA ALA A 190 39.23 3.70 -7.20
C ALA A 190 37.74 4.04 -6.97
N ILE A 191 36.83 3.09 -7.21
CA ILE A 191 35.38 3.28 -6.96
C ILE A 191 35.12 3.50 -5.47
N GLU A 192 35.72 2.69 -4.60
CA GLU A 192 35.56 2.84 -3.14
C GLU A 192 36.06 4.20 -2.64
N ALA A 193 37.22 4.66 -3.12
CA ALA A 193 37.77 5.96 -2.78
C ALA A 193 36.85 7.11 -3.24
N GLU A 194 36.31 7.04 -4.46
CA GLU A 194 35.33 8.00 -4.97
C GLU A 194 34.05 8.02 -4.12
N GLU A 195 33.56 6.86 -3.71
CA GLU A 195 32.36 6.74 -2.87
C GLU A 195 32.58 7.22 -1.44
N ALA A 196 33.77 7.00 -0.87
CA ALA A 196 34.16 7.56 0.41
C ALA A 196 34.20 9.11 0.34
N ALA A 197 34.89 9.66 -0.66
CA ALA A 197 34.97 11.11 -0.87
C ALA A 197 33.60 11.74 -1.18
N ARG A 198 32.68 11.00 -1.83
CA ARG A 198 31.30 11.45 -2.07
C ARG A 198 30.49 11.45 -0.77
N ARG A 199 30.62 10.41 0.06
CA ARG A 199 29.95 10.29 1.36
C ARG A 199 30.39 11.40 2.30
N GLU A 200 31.68 11.69 2.36
CA GLU A 200 32.23 12.79 3.17
C GLU A 200 31.67 14.15 2.73
N ARG A 201 31.75 14.48 1.44
CA ARG A 201 31.15 15.70 0.87
C ARG A 201 29.64 15.81 1.08
N TYR A 202 28.94 14.68 1.13
CA TYR A 202 27.51 14.67 1.46
C TYR A 202 27.29 14.97 2.95
N ARG A 203 28.05 14.33 3.85
CA ARG A 203 28.00 14.58 5.30
C ARG A 203 28.30 16.03 5.64
N GLU A 204 29.34 16.61 5.06
CA GLU A 204 29.68 18.04 5.25
C GLU A 204 28.53 18.95 4.81
N ARG A 205 27.95 18.69 3.63
CA ARG A 205 26.82 19.48 3.13
C ARG A 205 25.57 19.30 3.98
N SER A 206 25.31 18.11 4.49
CA SER A 206 24.19 17.83 5.39
C SER A 206 24.37 18.56 6.72
N ALA A 207 25.54 18.44 7.35
CA ALA A 207 25.86 19.15 8.60
C ALA A 207 25.78 20.67 8.44
N GLN A 208 26.25 21.21 7.32
CA GLN A 208 26.10 22.64 7.01
C GLN A 208 24.63 23.06 6.80
N ARG A 209 23.78 22.19 6.27
CA ARG A 209 22.33 22.44 6.13
C ARG A 209 21.66 22.43 7.50
N GLU A 210 21.94 21.44 8.32
CA GLU A 210 21.40 21.32 9.69
C GLU A 210 21.81 22.51 10.57
N ALA A 211 23.08 22.92 10.49
CA ALA A 211 23.56 24.10 11.21
C ALA A 211 22.85 25.40 10.78
N LYS A 212 22.39 25.49 9.52
CA LYS A 212 21.68 26.66 8.99
C LYS A 212 20.18 26.61 9.23
N SER A 213 19.57 25.42 9.16
CA SER A 213 18.12 25.24 9.35
C SER A 213 17.74 25.20 10.83
N GLY A 214 18.69 24.88 11.72
CA GLY A 214 18.43 24.63 13.13
C GLY A 214 17.57 23.37 13.38
N ARG A 215 17.36 22.53 12.35
CA ARG A 215 16.56 21.31 12.43
C ARG A 215 17.34 20.13 11.84
N PRO A 216 17.51 19.03 12.60
CA PRO A 216 18.09 17.81 12.05
C PRO A 216 17.23 17.28 10.90
N GLN A 217 17.87 16.80 9.84
CA GLN A 217 17.17 16.30 8.67
C GLN A 217 16.70 14.86 8.96
N ARG A 218 15.47 14.72 9.46
CA ARG A 218 14.91 13.43 9.86
C ARG A 218 14.16 12.77 8.71
N ALA A 219 14.36 11.46 8.53
CA ALA A 219 13.75 10.69 7.46
C ALA A 219 12.28 10.37 7.79
N PRO A 220 11.38 10.24 6.81
CA PRO A 220 10.00 9.83 7.06
C PRO A 220 9.91 8.39 7.55
N VAL A 221 8.83 8.04 8.25
CA VAL A 221 8.63 6.71 8.87
C VAL A 221 8.81 5.56 7.87
N PHE A 222 8.39 5.77 6.62
CA PHE A 222 8.44 4.76 5.57
C PHE A 222 9.84 4.57 4.98
N ALA A 223 10.77 5.49 5.19
CA ALA A 223 12.16 5.27 4.80
C ALA A 223 12.85 4.25 5.73
N GLU A 224 12.44 4.20 7.01
CA GLU A 224 13.09 3.38 8.04
C GLU A 224 12.28 2.13 8.40
N SER A 225 10.96 2.15 8.23
CA SER A 225 10.08 1.14 8.83
C SER A 225 9.42 0.17 7.85
N LEU A 226 9.54 0.36 6.53
CA LEU A 226 8.92 -0.56 5.55
C LEU A 226 9.51 -1.97 5.63
N CYS A 227 10.83 -2.08 5.77
CA CYS A 227 11.50 -3.39 5.93
C CYS A 227 11.11 -4.03 7.27
N ALA A 228 11.07 -3.26 8.35
CA ALA A 228 10.62 -3.75 9.66
C ALA A 228 9.18 -4.29 9.60
N ALA A 229 8.28 -3.60 8.89
CA ALA A 229 6.91 -4.05 8.68
C ALA A 229 6.84 -5.32 7.82
N ALA A 230 7.64 -5.42 6.75
CA ALA A 230 7.70 -6.64 5.94
C ALA A 230 8.17 -7.84 6.77
N LEU A 231 9.25 -7.67 7.55
CA LEU A 231 9.81 -8.70 8.41
C LEU A 231 8.84 -9.09 9.53
N ALA A 232 8.09 -8.15 10.11
CA ALA A 232 7.07 -8.44 11.11
C ALA A 232 5.90 -9.28 10.54
N LEU A 233 5.65 -9.15 9.23
CA LEU A 233 4.65 -9.91 8.47
C LEU A 233 5.19 -11.21 7.86
N GLY A 234 6.43 -11.61 8.15
CA GLY A 234 7.04 -12.84 7.60
C GLY A 234 7.42 -12.74 6.14
N MET A 235 7.80 -11.55 5.70
CA MET A 235 8.32 -11.32 4.36
C MET A 235 9.76 -10.81 4.45
N ASP A 236 10.62 -11.42 3.65
CA ASP A 236 12.01 -11.00 3.41
C ASP A 236 12.11 -9.97 2.27
N SER A 237 10.98 -9.62 1.64
CA SER A 237 10.92 -8.72 0.50
C SER A 237 9.56 -8.03 0.37
N THR A 238 9.59 -6.80 -0.12
CA THR A 238 8.41 -6.01 -0.53
C THR A 238 8.00 -6.28 -1.98
N ALA A 239 8.70 -7.14 -2.71
CA ALA A 239 8.46 -7.40 -4.14
C ALA A 239 7.06 -7.97 -4.43
N THR A 240 6.41 -8.59 -3.45
CA THR A 240 5.06 -9.15 -3.59
C THR A 240 3.95 -8.15 -3.28
N TRP A 241 4.31 -6.94 -2.82
CA TRP A 241 3.35 -5.89 -2.59
C TRP A 241 2.85 -5.36 -3.93
N THR A 242 1.57 -5.00 -3.98
CA THR A 242 0.96 -4.59 -5.25
C THR A 242 1.12 -3.11 -5.50
N ARG A 243 0.79 -2.29 -4.50
CA ARG A 243 0.85 -0.82 -4.56
C ARG A 243 1.29 -0.24 -3.25
N ALA A 244 1.89 0.94 -3.30
CA ALA A 244 2.23 1.72 -2.13
C ALA A 244 1.94 3.20 -2.37
N ALA A 245 1.39 3.87 -1.37
CA ALA A 245 1.33 5.31 -1.27
C ALA A 245 2.13 5.77 -0.05
N PHE A 246 2.92 6.82 -0.21
CA PHE A 246 3.78 7.39 0.81
C PHE A 246 3.40 8.86 0.97
N ALA A 247 3.16 9.31 2.19
CA ALA A 247 2.73 10.67 2.44
C ALA A 247 3.57 11.28 3.57
N ALA A 248 3.97 12.54 3.42
CA ALA A 248 4.73 13.29 4.41
C ALA A 248 4.34 14.76 4.40
N ALA A 249 4.42 15.40 5.57
CA ALA A 249 4.41 16.85 5.66
C ALA A 249 5.81 17.39 5.29
N HIS A 250 5.91 18.32 4.36
CA HIS A 250 7.22 18.90 4.00
C HIS A 250 7.89 19.63 5.19
N ALA A 251 7.09 20.24 6.07
CA ALA A 251 7.56 21.03 7.20
C ALA A 251 8.06 20.16 8.37
N ASP A 252 7.55 18.94 8.51
CA ASP A 252 7.98 17.93 9.47
C ASP A 252 7.82 16.53 8.87
N PRO A 253 8.87 15.98 8.23
CA PRO A 253 8.84 14.66 7.61
C PRO A 253 8.50 13.52 8.58
N ARG A 254 8.59 13.75 9.90
CA ARG A 254 8.20 12.76 10.92
C ARG A 254 6.69 12.55 10.98
N ARG A 255 5.91 13.56 10.59
CA ARG A 255 4.51 13.36 10.26
C ARG A 255 4.44 12.77 8.87
N SER A 256 4.51 11.45 8.82
CA SER A 256 4.43 10.67 7.59
C SER A 256 3.73 9.34 7.80
N ALA A 257 3.20 8.80 6.72
CA ALA A 257 2.54 7.51 6.69
C ALA A 257 2.83 6.79 5.36
N ALA A 258 2.77 5.47 5.38
CA ALA A 258 2.69 4.64 4.19
C ALA A 258 1.40 3.85 4.19
N ILE A 259 0.81 3.65 3.02
CA ILE A 259 -0.35 2.79 2.83
C ILE A 259 -0.01 1.84 1.71
N VAL A 260 0.04 0.54 2.01
CA VAL A 260 0.53 -0.49 1.10
C VAL A 260 -0.50 -1.58 0.93
N MET A 261 -0.59 -2.11 -0.29
CA MET A 261 -1.48 -3.21 -0.63
C MET A 261 -0.72 -4.53 -0.67
N ILE A 262 -1.03 -5.42 0.26
CA ILE A 262 -0.35 -6.69 0.50
C ILE A 262 -1.35 -7.84 0.36
N PRO A 263 -1.25 -8.69 -0.67
CA PRO A 263 -2.13 -9.84 -0.81
C PRO A 263 -2.09 -10.77 0.41
N GLY A 264 -3.27 -11.16 0.89
CA GLY A 264 -3.40 -12.04 2.05
C GLY A 264 -2.96 -11.40 3.36
N LEU A 265 -3.01 -10.06 3.47
CA LEU A 265 -2.49 -9.30 4.60
C LEU A 265 -2.98 -9.85 5.94
N ALA A 266 -4.26 -10.21 6.01
CA ALA A 266 -4.85 -10.60 7.27
C ALA A 266 -4.37 -11.97 7.80
N ALA A 267 -3.91 -12.87 6.92
CA ALA A 267 -3.21 -14.08 7.37
C ALA A 267 -1.84 -13.69 7.94
N ARG A 268 -1.09 -12.86 7.21
CA ARG A 268 0.23 -12.38 7.61
C ARG A 268 0.23 -11.61 8.94
N LEU A 269 -0.81 -10.82 9.20
CA LEU A 269 -0.99 -10.12 10.48
C LEU A 269 -1.19 -11.10 11.64
N ARG A 270 -2.01 -12.14 11.45
CA ARG A 270 -2.19 -13.19 12.47
C ARG A 270 -0.88 -13.94 12.71
N ASP A 271 -0.23 -14.38 11.65
CA ASP A 271 1.07 -15.07 11.73
C ASP A 271 2.13 -14.19 12.42
N GLY A 272 2.11 -12.88 12.17
CA GLY A 272 2.98 -11.90 12.84
C GLY A 272 2.70 -11.79 14.34
N VAL A 273 1.43 -11.81 14.75
CA VAL A 273 1.02 -11.80 16.16
C VAL A 273 1.35 -13.12 16.85
N GLU A 274 1.03 -14.25 16.23
CA GLU A 274 1.33 -15.59 16.76
C GLU A 274 2.84 -15.81 16.93
N ALA A 275 3.65 -15.29 16.01
CA ALA A 275 5.11 -15.32 16.10
C ALA A 275 5.70 -14.28 17.06
N GLY A 276 4.89 -13.46 17.74
CA GLY A 276 5.35 -12.44 18.69
C GLY A 276 6.09 -11.24 18.07
N ARG A 277 6.03 -11.07 16.74
CA ARG A 277 6.64 -9.94 16.02
C ARG A 277 5.73 -8.73 15.95
N LEU A 278 4.42 -8.95 16.07
CA LEU A 278 3.41 -7.92 16.17
C LEU A 278 2.70 -8.04 17.51
N ARG A 279 2.38 -6.90 18.12
CA ARG A 279 1.53 -6.83 19.31
C ARG A 279 0.20 -6.20 18.91
N ALA A 280 -0.91 -6.92 19.11
CA ALA A 280 -2.23 -6.35 18.88
C ALA A 280 -2.48 -5.17 19.84
N ILE A 281 -2.96 -4.06 19.30
CA ILE A 281 -3.44 -2.90 20.06
C ILE A 281 -4.97 -3.00 20.17
N ASP A 282 -5.62 -3.25 19.04
CA ASP A 282 -7.05 -3.55 18.94
C ASP A 282 -7.32 -4.45 17.72
N ALA A 283 -8.59 -4.66 17.35
CA ALA A 283 -8.99 -5.54 16.25
C ALA A 283 -8.41 -5.14 14.88
N ARG A 284 -8.07 -3.87 14.67
CA ARG A 284 -7.56 -3.34 13.38
C ARG A 284 -6.12 -2.84 13.48
N ARG A 285 -5.54 -2.70 14.68
CA ARG A 285 -4.23 -2.09 14.90
C ARG A 285 -3.23 -2.97 15.63
N TYR A 286 -1.96 -2.80 15.25
CA TYR A 286 -0.84 -3.60 15.74
C TYR A 286 0.39 -2.70 15.92
N ALA A 287 1.25 -2.98 16.90
CA ALA A 287 2.57 -2.39 17.03
C ALA A 287 3.64 -3.37 16.54
N ILE A 288 4.68 -2.86 15.87
CA ILE A 288 5.85 -3.66 15.51
C ILE A 288 6.73 -3.86 16.75
N VAL A 289 6.91 -5.11 17.18
CA VAL A 289 7.68 -5.42 18.39
C VAL A 289 9.17 -5.13 18.15
N GLY A 290 9.78 -4.40 19.08
CA GLY A 290 11.22 -4.10 19.05
C GLY A 290 11.64 -3.06 18.00
N HIS A 291 10.69 -2.43 17.30
CA HIS A 291 10.95 -1.38 16.31
C HIS A 291 10.34 -0.05 16.74
N THR A 292 11.16 0.99 16.75
CA THR A 292 10.74 2.34 17.12
C THR A 292 11.13 3.34 16.04
N TYR A 293 10.35 4.40 15.91
CA TYR A 293 10.64 5.53 15.05
C TYR A 293 10.55 6.80 15.90
N GLU A 294 11.61 7.62 15.90
CA GLU A 294 11.64 8.89 16.65
C GLU A 294 11.38 8.72 18.17
N GLY A 295 11.77 7.56 18.72
CA GLY A 295 11.55 7.20 20.13
C GLY A 295 10.13 6.74 20.46
N GLY A 296 9.22 6.67 19.47
CA GLY A 296 7.87 6.13 19.61
C GLY A 296 7.67 4.80 18.87
N GLU A 297 6.58 4.11 19.19
CA GLU A 297 6.19 2.89 18.46
C GLU A 297 5.76 3.22 17.02
N VAL A 298 6.02 2.28 16.12
CA VAL A 298 5.43 2.28 14.78
C VAL A 298 4.19 1.39 14.81
N GLU A 299 3.05 1.98 14.46
CA GLU A 299 1.77 1.28 14.37
C GLU A 299 1.46 0.86 12.94
N LEU A 300 0.80 -0.29 12.85
CA LEU A 300 0.22 -0.87 11.65
C LEU A 300 -1.31 -0.88 11.81
N GLY A 301 -2.04 -0.46 10.78
CA GLY A 301 -3.50 -0.46 10.73
C GLY A 301 -4.03 -1.21 9.51
N SER A 302 -5.01 -2.08 9.69
CA SER A 302 -5.71 -2.80 8.61
C SER A 302 -7.12 -2.24 8.47
N PHE A 303 -7.29 -1.26 7.57
CA PHE A 303 -8.55 -0.50 7.45
C PHE A 303 -9.37 -0.83 6.19
N ASP A 304 -8.77 -1.52 5.22
CA ASP A 304 -9.46 -2.13 4.07
C ASP A 304 -8.84 -3.50 3.76
N LEU A 305 -9.47 -4.28 2.88
CA LEU A 305 -8.97 -5.59 2.48
C LEU A 305 -7.57 -5.47 1.86
N ASP A 306 -6.66 -6.28 2.36
CA ASP A 306 -5.28 -6.36 1.87
C ASP A 306 -4.54 -5.02 1.91
N GLU A 307 -4.99 -4.08 2.74
CA GLU A 307 -4.41 -2.75 2.87
C GLU A 307 -3.83 -2.55 4.28
N LEU A 308 -2.54 -2.25 4.34
CA LEU A 308 -1.80 -1.95 5.55
C LEU A 308 -1.43 -0.47 5.56
N THR A 309 -1.84 0.24 6.60
CA THR A 309 -1.38 1.59 6.92
C THR A 309 -0.27 1.49 7.94
N LEU A 310 0.86 2.15 7.70
CA LEU A 310 2.01 2.26 8.57
C LEU A 310 2.22 3.73 8.94
N ALA A 311 2.25 4.04 10.23
CA ALA A 311 2.44 5.40 10.73
C ALA A 311 3.06 5.39 12.13
N PRO A 312 3.66 6.49 12.59
CA PRO A 312 4.02 6.65 14.00
C PRO A 312 2.77 6.58 14.88
N ALA A 313 2.91 6.04 16.10
CA ALA A 313 1.81 5.95 17.06
C ALA A 313 1.12 7.31 17.33
N ALA A 314 1.86 8.42 17.25
CA ALA A 314 1.32 9.76 17.40
C ALA A 314 0.35 10.20 16.26
N LEU A 315 0.46 9.59 15.07
CA LEU A 315 -0.35 9.93 13.90
C LEU A 315 -1.53 8.95 13.69
N MET A 316 -1.38 7.69 14.14
CA MET A 316 -2.37 6.64 13.88
C MET A 316 -3.79 6.97 14.41
N PRO A 317 -3.98 7.53 15.62
CA PRO A 317 -5.32 7.88 16.12
C PRO A 317 -6.06 8.89 15.23
N GLU A 318 -5.33 9.86 14.67
CA GLU A 318 -5.90 10.85 13.74
C GLU A 318 -6.39 10.18 12.44
N LEU A 319 -5.58 9.26 11.89
CA LEU A 319 -5.95 8.45 10.73
C LEU A 319 -7.19 7.59 11.00
N VAL A 320 -7.23 6.89 12.13
CA VAL A 320 -8.39 6.07 12.54
C VAL A 320 -9.65 6.92 12.63
N ALA A 321 -9.57 8.07 13.30
CA ALA A 321 -10.71 8.98 13.44
C ALA A 321 -11.22 9.48 12.08
N ALA A 322 -10.32 9.81 11.15
CA ALA A 322 -10.69 10.22 9.79
C ALA A 322 -11.36 9.08 8.99
N ILE A 323 -10.84 7.86 9.12
CA ILE A 323 -11.39 6.65 8.46
C ILE A 323 -12.78 6.33 9.00
N ASP A 324 -12.94 6.28 10.32
CA ASP A 324 -14.21 5.96 10.97
C ASP A 324 -15.26 7.05 10.74
N GLY A 325 -14.83 8.32 10.67
CA GLY A 325 -15.69 9.45 10.29
C GLY A 325 -16.12 9.46 8.82
N GLY A 326 -15.44 8.70 7.96
CA GLY A 326 -15.81 8.46 6.56
C GLY A 326 -15.70 9.67 5.63
N LYS A 327 -15.31 10.85 6.13
CA LYS A 327 -15.10 12.07 5.32
C LYS A 327 -13.64 12.16 4.87
N PRO A 328 -13.35 12.33 3.57
CA PRO A 328 -11.98 12.54 3.10
C PRO A 328 -11.33 13.77 3.73
N THR A 329 -10.11 13.60 4.24
CA THR A 329 -9.31 14.64 4.92
C THR A 329 -8.02 14.97 4.17
N ILE A 330 -7.69 14.22 3.11
CA ILE A 330 -6.52 14.47 2.27
C ILE A 330 -6.46 15.92 1.80
N ASN A 331 -5.25 16.47 1.74
CA ASN A 331 -5.01 17.81 1.23
C ASN A 331 -5.66 18.01 -0.15
N LYS A 332 -6.53 19.02 -0.27
CA LYS A 332 -7.33 19.26 -1.49
C LYS A 332 -6.47 19.56 -2.72
N GLU A 333 -5.33 20.23 -2.56
CA GLU A 333 -4.42 20.54 -3.65
C GLU A 333 -3.71 19.26 -4.12
N VAL A 334 -3.25 18.42 -3.19
CA VAL A 334 -2.70 17.09 -3.52
C VAL A 334 -3.75 16.22 -4.21
N GLN A 335 -4.97 16.19 -3.70
CA GLN A 335 -6.08 15.44 -4.30
C GLN A 335 -6.35 15.90 -5.74
N LYS A 336 -6.36 17.22 -5.99
CA LYS A 336 -6.50 17.81 -7.34
C LYS A 336 -5.37 17.35 -8.27
N LEU A 337 -4.12 17.38 -7.81
CA LEU A 337 -2.96 16.92 -8.60
C LEU A 337 -3.05 15.42 -8.94
N ILE A 338 -3.42 14.60 -7.97
CA ILE A 338 -3.56 13.14 -8.18
C ILE A 338 -4.70 12.84 -9.15
N ALA A 339 -5.84 13.51 -9.02
CA ALA A 339 -6.99 13.34 -9.90
C ALA A 339 -6.69 13.66 -11.38
N GLN A 340 -5.66 14.49 -11.64
CA GLN A 340 -5.21 14.83 -12.99
C GLN A 340 -4.25 13.79 -13.60
N SER A 341 -3.83 12.77 -12.84
CA SER A 341 -2.94 11.69 -13.31
C SER A 341 -3.70 10.67 -14.17
N PRO A 342 -3.15 10.24 -15.33
CA PRO A 342 -3.74 9.16 -16.13
C PRO A 342 -3.86 7.88 -15.32
N LYS A 343 -4.99 7.14 -15.42
CA LYS A 343 -5.37 5.96 -14.59
C LYS A 343 -4.39 4.77 -14.60
N ASP A 344 -3.45 4.72 -15.54
CA ASP A 344 -2.55 3.59 -15.83
C ASP A 344 -1.07 3.88 -15.55
N VAL A 345 -0.78 4.85 -14.67
CA VAL A 345 0.59 5.21 -14.29
C VAL A 345 1.16 4.24 -13.25
N ALA A 346 2.44 3.90 -13.41
CA ALA A 346 3.17 3.05 -12.49
C ALA A 346 3.75 3.83 -11.29
N PHE A 347 3.91 5.14 -11.43
CA PHE A 347 4.25 5.98 -10.29
C PHE A 347 3.61 7.37 -10.41
N ILE A 348 3.36 8.00 -9.26
CA ILE A 348 2.96 9.40 -9.11
C ILE A 348 3.78 10.00 -7.97
N ALA A 349 4.27 11.21 -8.14
CA ALA A 349 4.69 12.08 -7.06
C ALA A 349 3.92 13.39 -7.18
N ALA A 350 3.28 13.83 -6.10
CA ALA A 350 2.50 15.06 -6.01
C ALA A 350 2.99 15.87 -4.81
N THR A 351 3.15 17.17 -4.98
CA THR A 351 3.59 18.09 -3.93
C THR A 351 2.85 19.41 -4.10
N THR A 352 2.35 19.99 -3.02
CA THR A 352 1.65 21.29 -3.07
C THR A 352 2.56 22.43 -3.50
N GLY A 353 1.99 23.54 -3.96
CA GLY A 353 2.72 24.74 -4.31
C GLY A 353 3.42 25.35 -3.11
N ALA A 354 2.85 25.24 -1.91
CA ALA A 354 3.50 25.68 -0.67
C ALA A 354 4.78 24.88 -0.41
N ALA A 355 4.68 23.55 -0.35
CA ALA A 355 5.83 22.68 -0.17
C ALA A 355 6.89 22.87 -1.25
N LEU A 356 6.50 23.04 -2.52
CA LEU A 356 7.43 23.28 -3.61
C LEU A 356 8.19 24.61 -3.47
N ARG A 357 7.53 25.67 -3.01
CA ARG A 357 8.21 26.96 -2.76
C ARG A 357 9.21 26.82 -1.61
N GLU A 358 8.84 26.14 -0.54
CA GLU A 358 9.70 26.01 0.62
C GLU A 358 10.89 25.06 0.37
N LEU A 359 10.65 23.90 -0.25
CA LEU A 359 11.68 22.92 -0.56
C LEU A 359 12.53 23.28 -1.78
N GLY A 360 11.93 23.89 -2.82
CA GLY A 360 12.57 24.15 -4.11
C GLY A 360 13.06 25.58 -4.33
N LEU A 361 12.44 26.58 -3.68
CA LEU A 361 12.81 28.01 -3.82
C LEU A 361 13.40 28.62 -2.54
N GLY A 362 13.15 28.01 -1.38
CA GLY A 362 13.70 28.45 -0.10
C GLY A 362 15.24 28.38 -0.03
N GLU A 363 15.85 27.43 -0.73
CA GLU A 363 17.32 27.22 -0.72
C GLU A 363 18.08 28.04 -1.79
N ALA A 364 17.41 28.64 -2.77
CA ALA A 364 18.06 29.46 -3.78
C ALA A 364 18.44 30.84 -3.21
N LYS A 365 19.72 31.24 -3.28
CA LYS A 365 20.16 32.60 -2.88
C LYS A 365 20.13 33.58 -4.07
N GLY A 366 19.81 34.84 -3.79
CA GLY A 366 20.04 35.99 -4.69
C GLY A 366 19.19 36.01 -5.96
N SER A 367 19.80 36.41 -7.08
CA SER A 367 19.14 36.57 -8.38
C SER A 367 18.48 35.28 -8.90
N ARG A 368 18.99 34.10 -8.53
CA ARG A 368 18.41 32.80 -8.95
C ARG A 368 17.05 32.51 -8.32
N ARG A 369 16.84 32.92 -7.06
CA ARG A 369 15.51 32.86 -6.42
C ARG A 369 14.55 33.82 -7.08
N ARG A 370 14.97 35.06 -7.33
CA ARG A 370 14.16 36.05 -8.08
C ARG A 370 13.86 35.59 -9.50
N ILE A 371 14.78 34.91 -10.18
CA ILE A 371 14.58 34.33 -11.51
C ILE A 371 13.60 33.17 -11.44
N LEU A 372 13.76 32.22 -10.51
CA LEU A 372 12.83 31.09 -10.36
C LEU A 372 11.44 31.52 -9.87
N GLU A 373 11.34 32.49 -8.96
CA GLU A 373 10.08 33.14 -8.55
C GLU A 373 9.48 33.98 -9.69
N ALA A 374 10.28 34.64 -10.54
CA ALA A 374 9.78 35.34 -11.72
C ALA A 374 9.30 34.37 -12.82
N LEU A 375 9.95 33.20 -12.93
CA LEU A 375 9.58 32.15 -13.89
C LEU A 375 8.38 31.31 -13.41
N LEU A 376 8.21 31.15 -12.09
CA LEU A 376 7.11 30.42 -11.45
C LEU A 376 6.49 31.28 -10.32
N PRO A 377 5.80 32.37 -10.66
CA PRO A 377 5.31 33.33 -9.65
C PRO A 377 4.23 32.75 -8.73
N ARG A 378 3.53 31.69 -9.17
CA ARG A 378 2.51 30.96 -8.39
C ARG A 378 2.48 29.48 -8.82
N PRO A 379 3.39 28.63 -8.32
CA PRO A 379 3.24 27.19 -8.54
C PRO A 379 1.98 26.70 -7.82
N GLU A 380 1.12 25.98 -8.52
CA GLU A 380 -0.05 25.26 -7.97
C GLU A 380 0.30 23.81 -7.61
N GLY A 381 1.59 23.56 -7.37
CA GLY A 381 2.17 22.25 -7.06
C GLY A 381 2.98 21.63 -8.18
N LEU A 382 3.59 20.48 -7.88
CA LEU A 382 4.35 19.64 -8.79
C LEU A 382 3.70 18.26 -8.85
N GLN A 383 3.53 17.75 -10.06
CA GLN A 383 3.07 16.40 -10.33
C GLN A 383 4.03 15.73 -11.30
N ILE A 384 4.63 14.62 -10.90
CA ILE A 384 5.40 13.75 -11.78
C ILE A 384 4.66 12.43 -11.87
N ALA A 385 4.30 12.00 -13.07
CA ALA A 385 3.67 10.70 -13.29
C ALA A 385 4.39 9.96 -14.41
N GLY A 386 4.60 8.66 -14.26
CA GLY A 386 5.19 7.83 -15.31
C GLY A 386 4.31 6.65 -15.67
N ALA A 387 4.08 6.45 -16.97
CA ALA A 387 3.41 5.26 -17.48
C ALA A 387 4.44 4.15 -17.77
N ALA A 388 4.16 2.92 -17.30
CA ALA A 388 5.01 1.75 -17.57
C ALA A 388 4.84 1.15 -18.98
N ARG A 389 3.92 1.68 -19.80
CA ARG A 389 3.65 1.18 -21.16
C ARG A 389 4.70 1.67 -22.16
N GLN A 390 4.84 0.99 -23.30
CA GLN A 390 5.65 1.48 -24.43
C GLN A 390 4.85 2.42 -25.34
N PRO A 391 5.44 3.54 -25.82
CA PRO A 391 6.71 4.11 -25.36
C PRO A 391 6.58 4.65 -23.93
N HIS A 392 7.64 4.53 -23.11
CA HIS A 392 7.64 5.08 -21.75
C HIS A 392 7.45 6.58 -21.81
N ARG A 393 6.36 7.06 -21.22
CA ARG A 393 6.03 8.49 -21.15
C ARG A 393 6.10 8.95 -19.71
N TYR A 394 7.09 9.80 -19.45
CA TYR A 394 7.11 10.64 -18.26
C TYR A 394 6.27 11.88 -18.51
N ILE A 395 5.28 12.09 -17.67
CA ILE A 395 4.44 13.28 -17.65
C ILE A 395 4.85 14.05 -16.40
N THR A 396 5.77 15.00 -16.56
CA THR A 396 6.04 16.01 -15.55
C THR A 396 5.11 17.19 -15.82
N ARG A 397 4.21 17.48 -14.88
CA ARG A 397 3.34 18.65 -14.87
C ARG A 397 3.72 19.52 -13.70
N LEU A 398 4.04 20.76 -13.99
CA LEU A 398 4.21 21.81 -12.99
C LEU A 398 3.09 22.83 -13.22
N PRO A 399 1.86 22.56 -12.74
CA PRO A 399 0.77 23.51 -12.91
C PRO A 399 1.18 24.86 -12.31
N SER A 400 1.11 25.89 -13.16
CA SER A 400 1.51 27.27 -12.86
C SER A 400 0.56 28.19 -13.59
N SER A 401 0.36 29.38 -13.05
CA SER A 401 -0.38 30.45 -13.73
C SER A 401 0.29 30.94 -15.02
N ASN A 402 1.49 30.44 -15.38
CA ASN A 402 2.18 30.73 -16.62
C ASN A 402 2.67 29.44 -17.33
N PRO A 403 1.87 28.87 -18.26
CA PRO A 403 2.14 27.57 -18.88
C PRO A 403 3.33 27.56 -19.87
N VAL A 404 3.71 28.72 -20.44
CA VAL A 404 4.80 28.83 -21.43
C VAL A 404 6.16 28.63 -20.75
N ILE A 405 6.35 29.19 -19.56
CA ILE A 405 7.61 29.12 -18.82
C ILE A 405 7.83 27.72 -18.23
N VAL A 406 6.76 27.06 -17.79
CA VAL A 406 6.80 25.66 -17.34
C VAL A 406 7.28 24.73 -18.45
N HIS A 407 6.80 24.94 -19.69
CA HIS A 407 7.23 24.14 -20.83
C HIS A 407 8.75 24.27 -21.07
N MET A 408 9.31 25.48 -20.92
CA MET A 408 10.76 25.72 -21.04
C MET A 408 11.60 25.08 -19.92
N LEU A 409 11.05 24.94 -18.70
CA LEU A 409 11.74 24.30 -17.57
C LEU A 409 11.70 22.77 -17.64
N VAL A 410 10.67 22.20 -18.25
CA VAL A 410 10.50 20.74 -18.38
C VAL A 410 11.13 20.21 -19.69
N ALA A 411 11.21 21.02 -20.76
CA ALA A 411 11.79 20.64 -22.06
C ALA A 411 13.25 20.11 -22.04
N PRO A 412 14.18 20.59 -21.20
CA PRO A 412 15.57 20.11 -21.20
C PRO A 412 15.70 18.62 -20.83
N SER A 413 14.71 18.05 -20.14
CA SER A 413 14.67 16.62 -19.80
C SER A 413 14.30 15.71 -20.99
N LYS A 414 13.75 16.28 -22.08
CA LYS A 414 13.44 15.52 -23.30
C LYS A 414 14.64 15.29 -24.21
N ASN A 415 15.68 16.14 -24.13
CA ASN A 415 16.82 16.10 -25.06
C ASN A 415 18.06 15.37 -24.52
N LYS A 416 18.16 15.11 -23.21
CA LYS A 416 19.34 14.40 -22.67
C LYS A 416 19.29 12.87 -22.77
N LEU A 417 18.11 12.28 -22.98
CA LEU A 417 18.00 10.83 -23.24
C LEU A 417 18.38 10.42 -24.67
N ALA A 418 18.64 11.38 -25.56
CA ALA A 418 19.08 11.12 -26.93
C ALA A 418 20.58 11.42 -27.16
N ALA A 419 21.32 11.83 -26.13
CA ALA A 419 22.72 12.28 -26.24
C ALA A 419 23.73 11.38 -25.51
N GLU A 420 23.27 10.26 -24.93
CA GLU A 420 24.11 9.21 -24.33
C GLU A 420 23.71 7.82 -24.88
N GLU A 421 23.48 7.74 -26.20
CA GLU A 421 23.59 6.48 -26.96
C GLU A 421 25.00 6.31 -27.51
#